data_AF-A0A419FKG6-F1
#
_entry.id   AF-A0A419FKG6-F1
#
_cell.length_a   1.000
_cell.length_b   1.000
_cell.length_c   1.000
_cell.angle_alpha   90.00
_cell.angle_beta   90.00
_cell.angle_gamma   90.00
#
_symmetry.space_group_name_H-M   'P 1'
#
loop_
_entity.id
_entity.type
_entity.pdbx_description
1 polymer ?
#
loop_
_entity_poly.entity_id
_entity_poly.type
_entity_poly.pdbx_seq_one_letter_code
_entity_poly.pdbx_strand_id
1 'polypeptide(L)'
;MPQQYAASDSTTGLQVQVTGEFPDDPDDRVRIARTTNLFTRLMATVLSTTNDTERRERFRAIETQLEVADALIRGDLAEVQRLIRETLHAMGISDEQLREVEQQLREQLRAIGGDGLAGMLGLDERSLDERSLNETPPDPDAPEDLDRPRPD
;
A
#
# COMPACT_ATOMS: atom_id res chain seq x y z
N MET A 1 33.99 -4.74 -6.70
CA MET A 1 34.31 -3.35 -6.30
C MET A 1 33.01 -2.71 -5.83
N PRO A 2 32.96 -2.10 -4.64
CA PRO A 2 31.77 -1.38 -4.21
C PRO A 2 31.46 -0.28 -5.22
N GLN A 3 30.21 -0.20 -5.62
CA GLN A 3 29.73 0.82 -6.54
C GLN A 3 29.36 2.06 -5.75
N GLN A 4 29.49 3.23 -6.39
CA GLN A 4 29.25 4.52 -5.76
C GLN A 4 28.26 5.32 -6.59
N TYR A 5 27.23 5.83 -5.94
CA TYR A 5 26.36 6.87 -6.46
C TYR A 5 26.49 8.12 -5.60
N ALA A 6 26.51 9.30 -6.22
CA ALA A 6 26.52 10.57 -5.51
C ALA A 6 25.47 11.51 -6.10
N ALA A 7 24.70 12.16 -5.24
CA ALA A 7 23.79 13.24 -5.58
C ALA A 7 24.23 14.50 -4.84
N SER A 8 24.09 15.65 -5.49
CA SER A 8 24.49 16.93 -4.91
C SER A 8 23.44 18.01 -5.18
N ASP A 9 23.25 18.90 -4.22
CA ASP A 9 22.47 20.13 -4.38
C ASP A 9 23.40 21.34 -4.42
N SER A 10 23.37 22.10 -5.51
CA SER A 10 24.26 23.24 -5.72
C SER A 10 23.94 24.45 -4.84
N THR A 11 22.69 24.57 -4.39
CA THR A 11 22.21 25.72 -3.62
C THR A 11 22.75 25.68 -2.20
N THR A 12 22.70 24.51 -1.58
CA THR A 12 23.15 24.26 -0.21
C THR A 12 24.57 23.72 -0.14
N GLY A 13 25.13 23.24 -1.25
CA GLY A 13 26.41 22.52 -1.29
C GLY A 13 26.32 21.10 -0.71
N LEU A 14 25.12 20.61 -0.40
CA LEU A 14 24.91 19.28 0.16
C LEU A 14 25.30 18.21 -0.86
N GLN A 15 26.00 17.17 -0.40
CA GLN A 15 26.28 15.97 -1.18
C GLN A 15 25.89 14.74 -0.36
N VAL A 16 25.18 13.81 -0.99
CA VAL A 16 24.85 12.49 -0.44
C VAL A 16 25.50 11.44 -1.32
N GLN A 17 26.20 10.50 -0.70
CA GLN A 17 26.88 9.40 -1.38
C GLN A 17 26.34 8.07 -0.85
N VAL A 18 25.96 7.19 -1.78
CA VAL A 18 25.56 5.81 -1.49
C VAL A 18 26.63 4.89 -2.06
N THR A 19 27.20 4.05 -1.19
CA THR A 19 28.22 3.07 -1.54
C THR A 19 27.78 1.69 -1.12
N GLY A 20 27.98 0.68 -1.96
CA GLY A 20 27.66 -0.70 -1.61
C GLY A 20 27.74 -1.65 -2.80
N GLU A 21 27.21 -2.86 -2.60
CA GLU A 21 26.98 -3.81 -3.68
C GLU A 21 25.62 -3.49 -4.32
N PHE A 22 25.63 -2.91 -5.52
CA PHE A 22 24.38 -2.61 -6.20
C PHE A 22 23.89 -3.84 -6.97
N PRO A 23 22.57 -4.06 -7.02
CA PRO A 23 21.96 -5.18 -7.75
C PRO A 23 22.33 -5.14 -9.22
N ASP A 24 22.38 -6.28 -9.90
CA ASP A 24 22.71 -6.34 -11.34
C ASP A 24 21.60 -5.75 -12.22
N ASP A 25 20.36 -5.79 -11.74
CA ASP A 25 19.21 -5.27 -12.44
C ASP A 25 19.32 -3.73 -12.69
N PRO A 26 19.22 -3.27 -13.95
CA PRO A 26 19.32 -1.86 -14.27
C PRO A 26 18.22 -0.99 -13.65
N ASP A 27 16.99 -1.50 -13.52
CA ASP A 27 15.87 -0.73 -12.96
C ASP A 27 16.09 -0.48 -11.48
N ASP A 28 16.59 -1.47 -10.75
CA ASP A 28 16.94 -1.31 -9.33
C ASP A 28 18.06 -0.28 -9.14
N ARG A 29 19.07 -0.25 -10.03
CA ARG A 29 20.11 0.79 -10.01
C ARG A 29 19.54 2.18 -10.26
N VAL A 30 18.59 2.32 -11.19
CA VAL A 30 17.87 3.58 -11.44
C VAL A 30 17.06 3.99 -10.22
N ARG A 31 16.43 3.03 -9.51
CA ARG A 31 15.72 3.31 -8.26
C ARG A 31 16.66 3.82 -7.18
N ILE A 32 17.85 3.24 -7.00
CA ILE A 32 18.87 3.75 -6.06
C ILE A 32 19.21 5.21 -6.37
N ALA A 33 19.49 5.52 -7.64
CA ALA A 33 19.81 6.88 -8.06
C ALA A 33 18.65 7.86 -7.79
N ARG A 34 17.42 7.45 -8.12
CA ARG A 34 16.22 8.27 -7.92
C ARG A 34 15.96 8.54 -6.44
N THR A 35 16.01 7.50 -5.60
CA THR A 35 15.80 7.62 -4.15
C THR A 35 16.87 8.51 -3.51
N THR A 36 18.14 8.36 -3.90
CA THR A 36 19.23 9.20 -3.39
C THR A 36 19.05 10.68 -3.77
N ASN A 37 18.61 10.96 -4.99
CA ASN A 37 18.30 12.34 -5.41
C ASN A 37 17.12 12.93 -4.63
N LEU A 38 16.05 12.14 -4.43
CA LEU A 38 14.90 12.57 -3.65
C LEU A 38 15.31 12.92 -2.21
N PHE A 39 16.09 12.06 -1.57
CA PHE A 39 16.62 12.33 -0.23
C PHE A 39 17.53 13.57 -0.20
N THR A 40 18.42 13.73 -1.17
CA THR A 40 19.30 14.90 -1.27
C THR A 40 18.49 16.19 -1.38
N ARG A 41 17.45 16.21 -2.24
CA ARG A 41 16.56 17.37 -2.39
C ARG A 41 15.74 17.65 -1.13
N LEU A 42 15.26 16.61 -0.47
CA LEU A 42 14.54 16.72 0.81
C LEU A 42 15.44 17.39 1.86
N MET A 43 16.67 16.90 2.02
CA MET A 43 17.65 17.45 2.95
C MET A 43 18.06 18.89 2.59
N ALA A 44 18.29 19.19 1.32
CA ALA A 44 18.58 20.55 0.86
C ALA A 44 17.44 21.53 1.18
N THR A 45 16.18 21.07 1.05
CA THR A 45 15.00 21.88 1.41
C THR A 45 15.00 22.22 2.90
N VAL A 46 15.33 21.26 3.76
CA VAL A 46 15.41 21.50 5.20
C VAL A 46 16.56 22.45 5.54
N LEU A 47 17.75 22.22 4.97
CA LEU A 47 18.93 23.07 5.19
C LEU A 47 18.73 24.51 4.70
N SER A 48 17.90 24.71 3.68
CA SER A 48 17.53 26.05 3.18
C SER A 48 16.54 26.78 4.09
N THR A 49 16.04 26.14 5.16
CA THR A 49 15.09 26.74 6.12
C THR A 49 15.85 27.66 7.08
N THR A 50 15.57 28.95 7.03
CA THR A 50 16.27 29.96 7.83
C THR A 50 15.83 29.96 9.30
N ASN A 51 14.57 29.65 9.58
CA ASN A 51 14.06 29.56 10.94
C ASN A 51 14.51 28.26 11.62
N ASP A 52 15.25 28.38 12.73
CA ASP A 52 15.82 27.25 13.46
C ASP A 52 14.76 26.31 14.06
N THR A 53 13.67 26.86 14.59
CA THR A 53 12.59 26.06 15.18
C THR A 53 11.90 25.25 14.09
N GLU A 54 11.49 25.91 13.01
CA GLU A 54 10.86 25.25 11.86
C GLU A 54 11.78 24.20 11.23
N ARG A 55 13.07 24.50 11.11
CA ARG A 55 14.08 23.56 10.60
C ARG A 55 14.16 22.30 11.46
N ARG A 56 14.16 22.44 12.80
CA ARG A 56 14.16 21.29 13.73
C ARG A 56 12.89 20.47 13.63
N GLU A 57 11.73 21.11 13.47
CA GLU A 57 10.45 20.42 13.28
C GLU A 57 10.44 19.62 11.98
N ARG A 58 10.94 20.20 10.88
CA ARG A 58 11.09 19.52 9.59
C ARG A 58 12.02 18.31 9.68
N PHE A 59 13.14 18.42 10.40
CA PHE A 59 14.03 17.27 10.65
C PHE A 59 13.31 16.14 11.36
N ARG A 60 12.64 16.44 12.48
CA ARG A 60 11.87 15.43 13.24
C ARG A 60 10.82 14.75 12.37
N ALA A 61 10.08 15.51 11.57
CA ALA A 61 9.06 14.94 10.68
C ALA A 61 9.67 13.96 9.65
N ILE A 62 10.84 14.27 9.10
CA ILE A 62 11.53 13.39 8.15
C ILE A 62 12.09 12.15 8.84
N GLU A 63 12.71 12.30 10.01
CA GLU A 63 13.22 11.19 10.82
C GLU A 63 12.10 10.18 11.11
N THR A 64 10.96 10.64 11.62
CA THR A 64 9.81 9.79 11.89
C THR A 64 9.31 9.07 10.62
N GLN A 65 9.24 9.76 9.48
CA GLN A 65 8.81 9.14 8.22
C GLN A 65 9.78 8.05 7.74
N LEU A 66 11.09 8.27 7.90
CA LEU A 66 12.10 7.29 7.54
C LEU A 66 12.07 6.07 8.47
N GLU A 67 11.87 6.28 9.77
CA GLU A 67 11.70 5.19 10.73
C GLU A 67 10.47 4.33 10.42
N VAL A 68 9.34 4.97 10.10
CA VAL A 68 8.12 4.25 9.69
C VAL A 68 8.35 3.47 8.40
N ALA A 69 8.98 4.09 7.39
CA ALA A 69 9.28 3.42 6.14
C ALA A 69 10.20 2.22 6.33
N ASP A 70 11.24 2.35 7.16
CA ASP A 70 12.16 1.27 7.49
C ASP A 70 11.46 0.12 8.24
N ALA A 71 10.62 0.43 9.22
CA ALA A 71 9.83 -0.58 9.93
C ALA A 71 8.87 -1.33 8.99
N LEU A 72 8.23 -0.64 8.04
CA LEU A 72 7.38 -1.26 7.02
C LEU A 72 8.17 -2.18 6.09
N ILE A 73 9.35 -1.76 5.64
CA ILE A 73 10.23 -2.58 4.79
C ILE A 73 10.69 -3.83 5.54
N ARG A 74 10.98 -3.71 6.84
CA ARG A 74 11.35 -4.83 7.72
C ARG A 74 10.16 -5.72 8.12
N GLY A 75 8.92 -5.31 7.85
CA GLY A 75 7.72 -6.02 8.26
C GLY A 75 7.42 -5.94 9.77
N ASP A 76 7.99 -4.98 10.48
CA ASP A 76 7.82 -4.80 11.92
C ASP A 76 6.59 -3.94 12.23
N LEU A 77 5.41 -4.58 12.21
CA LEU A 77 4.15 -3.89 12.48
C LEU A 77 4.04 -3.37 13.91
N ALA A 78 4.75 -3.95 14.88
CA ALA A 78 4.75 -3.48 16.26
C ALA A 78 5.48 -2.13 16.35
N GLU A 79 6.61 -2.02 15.67
CA GLU A 79 7.36 -0.77 15.58
C GLU A 79 6.58 0.31 14.83
N VAL A 80 5.91 -0.04 13.73
CA VAL A 80 5.03 0.90 13.01
C VAL A 80 3.93 1.43 13.94
N GLN A 81 3.28 0.57 14.72
CA GLN A 81 2.25 0.99 15.68
C GLN A 81 2.82 1.91 16.77
N ARG A 82 4.02 1.62 17.27
CA ARG A 82 4.71 2.47 18.26
C ARG A 82 4.97 3.86 17.69
N LEU A 83 5.55 3.95 16.49
CA LEU A 83 5.88 5.21 15.81
C LEU A 83 4.63 6.05 15.49
N ILE A 84 3.55 5.41 15.03
CA ILE A 84 2.27 6.09 14.80
C ILE A 84 1.73 6.68 16.10
N ARG A 85 1.75 5.92 17.20
CA ARG A 85 1.30 6.40 18.51
C ARG A 85 2.10 7.60 19.00
N GLU A 86 3.43 7.54 18.88
CA GLU A 86 4.32 8.65 19.24
C GLU A 86 4.04 9.90 18.41
N THR A 87 3.80 9.72 17.11
CA THR A 87 3.45 10.82 16.20
C THR A 87 2.12 11.48 16.61
N LEU A 88 1.09 10.67 16.86
CA LEU A 88 -0.22 11.16 17.30
C LEU A 88 -0.12 11.89 18.65
N HIS A 89 0.65 11.34 19.59
CA HIS A 89 0.91 11.97 20.89
C HIS A 89 1.66 13.31 20.73
N ALA A 90 2.64 13.38 19.83
CA ALA A 90 3.37 14.62 19.53
C ALA A 90 2.46 15.71 18.91
N MET A 91 1.39 15.31 18.22
CA MET A 91 0.35 16.21 17.71
C MET A 91 -0.72 16.57 18.77
N GLY A 92 -0.57 16.09 20.01
CA GLY A 92 -1.47 16.39 21.13
C GLY A 92 -2.68 15.46 21.24
N ILE A 93 -2.71 14.35 20.50
CA ILE A 93 -3.77 13.35 20.61
C ILE A 93 -3.47 12.46 21.81
N SER A 94 -4.35 12.46 22.81
CA SER A 94 -4.18 11.62 24.00
C SER A 94 -4.43 10.14 23.68
N ASP A 95 -3.90 9.24 24.53
CA ASP A 95 -4.21 7.81 24.44
C ASP A 95 -5.72 7.52 24.50
N GLU A 96 -6.48 8.40 25.13
CA GLU A 96 -7.94 8.28 25.26
C GLU A 96 -8.63 8.57 23.93
N GLN A 97 -8.23 9.65 23.24
CA GLN A 97 -8.70 9.97 21.89
C GLN A 97 -8.26 8.92 20.87
N LEU A 98 -7.07 8.35 21.04
CA LEU A 98 -6.56 7.24 20.22
C LEU A 98 -7.47 6.01 20.32
N ARG A 99 -7.95 5.67 21.53
CA ARG A 99 -8.90 4.58 21.73
C ARG A 99 -10.26 4.87 21.12
N GLU A 100 -10.73 6.11 21.19
CA GLU A 100 -11.98 6.53 20.54
C GLU A 100 -11.88 6.39 19.01
N VAL A 101 -10.76 6.80 18.42
CA VAL A 101 -10.50 6.63 16.97
C VAL A 101 -10.44 5.16 16.59
N GLU A 102 -9.77 4.31 17.38
CA GLU A 102 -9.74 2.86 17.13
C GLU A 102 -11.16 2.26 17.18
N GLN A 103 -11.97 2.69 18.14
CA GLN A 103 -13.33 2.20 18.35
C GLN A 103 -14.23 2.59 17.17
N GLN A 104 -14.15 3.85 16.71
CA GLN A 104 -14.85 4.32 15.51
C GLN A 104 -14.41 3.58 14.24
N LEU A 105 -13.11 3.34 14.07
CA LEU A 105 -12.58 2.61 12.91
C LEU A 105 -13.10 1.17 12.87
N ARG A 106 -13.14 0.50 14.03
CA ARG A 106 -13.65 -0.88 14.18
C ARG A 106 -15.15 -0.95 13.93
N GLU A 107 -15.92 0.06 14.33
CA GLU A 107 -17.35 0.19 14.03
C GLU A 107 -17.60 0.41 12.53
N GLN A 108 -16.83 1.29 11.87
CA GLN A 108 -16.92 1.52 10.43
C GLN A 108 -16.54 0.26 9.63
N LEU A 109 -15.48 -0.45 10.02
CA LEU A 109 -15.10 -1.71 9.38
C LEU A 109 -16.14 -2.81 9.56
N ARG A 110 -16.84 -2.86 10.71
CA ARG A 110 -17.98 -3.78 10.90
C ARG A 110 -19.18 -3.37 10.06
N ALA A 111 -19.46 -2.08 9.93
CA ALA A 111 -20.53 -1.58 9.06
C ALA A 111 -20.25 -1.88 7.57
N ILE A 112 -18.99 -1.82 7.15
CA ILE A 112 -18.57 -2.15 5.77
C ILE A 112 -18.47 -3.67 5.55
N GLY A 113 -17.96 -4.41 6.54
CA GLY A 113 -17.74 -5.86 6.47
C GLY A 113 -18.97 -6.73 6.76
N GLY A 114 -20.05 -6.15 7.32
CA GLY A 114 -21.28 -6.86 7.66
C GLY A 114 -22.27 -7.04 6.51
N ASP A 115 -22.29 -6.12 5.54
CA ASP A 115 -23.18 -6.17 4.37
C ASP A 115 -22.48 -5.77 3.04
N GLY A 116 -21.39 -5.02 3.09
CA GLY A 116 -20.76 -4.44 1.89
C GLY A 116 -19.84 -5.38 1.12
N LEU A 117 -19.05 -6.21 1.82
CA LEU A 117 -18.10 -7.13 1.17
C LEU A 117 -18.77 -8.40 0.62
N ALA A 118 -19.77 -8.94 1.32
CA ALA A 118 -20.54 -10.10 0.84
C ALA A 118 -21.37 -9.74 -0.41
N GLY A 119 -22.00 -8.56 -0.41
CA GLY A 119 -22.70 -8.03 -1.58
C GLY A 119 -21.79 -7.68 -2.76
N MET A 120 -20.55 -7.22 -2.51
CA MET A 120 -19.58 -6.87 -3.56
C MET A 120 -18.84 -8.09 -4.14
N LEU A 121 -18.66 -9.16 -3.36
CA LEU A 121 -18.04 -10.42 -3.79
C LEU A 121 -19.05 -11.43 -4.33
N GLY A 122 -20.35 -11.11 -4.33
CA GLY A 122 -21.40 -11.97 -4.88
C GLY A 122 -21.56 -13.31 -4.15
N LEU A 123 -21.11 -13.40 -2.90
CA LEU A 123 -21.23 -14.60 -2.07
C LEU A 123 -22.46 -14.46 -1.18
N ASP A 124 -23.65 -14.54 -1.80
CA ASP A 124 -24.90 -14.71 -1.05
C ASP A 124 -25.10 -16.20 -0.76
N GLU A 125 -24.88 -16.59 0.50
CA GLU A 125 -24.83 -17.98 0.97
C GLU A 125 -26.21 -18.58 1.30
N ARG A 126 -27.32 -18.05 0.76
CA ARG A 126 -28.67 -18.59 1.06
C ARG A 126 -29.59 -18.70 -0.14
N SER A 127 -29.44 -19.79 -0.89
CA SER A 127 -30.57 -20.58 -1.41
C SER A 127 -30.10 -21.92 -1.98
N LEU A 128 -29.39 -22.71 -1.17
CA LEU A 128 -29.37 -24.16 -1.33
C LEU A 128 -30.57 -24.73 -0.56
N ASP A 129 -31.77 -24.66 -1.16
CA ASP A 129 -32.95 -25.41 -0.71
C ASP A 129 -33.45 -26.28 -1.88
N GLU A 130 -33.10 -27.56 -1.78
CA GLU A 130 -33.85 -28.77 -2.17
C GLU A 130 -34.92 -28.68 -3.28
N ARG A 131 -34.53 -28.34 -4.52
CA ARG A 131 -35.29 -28.79 -5.71
C ARG A 131 -34.37 -29.29 -6.80
N SER A 132 -33.75 -30.43 -6.55
CA SER A 132 -33.15 -31.25 -7.60
C SER A 132 -33.75 -32.66 -7.53
N LEU A 133 -34.92 -32.86 -8.14
CA LEU A 133 -35.40 -34.16 -8.62
C LEU A 133 -36.45 -33.95 -9.73
N ASN A 134 -36.00 -33.44 -10.88
CA ASN A 134 -36.42 -33.86 -12.23
C ASN A 134 -35.96 -32.82 -13.23
N GLU A 135 -34.94 -33.16 -14.01
CA GLU A 135 -35.02 -33.20 -15.48
C GLU A 135 -33.60 -33.49 -15.98
N THR A 136 -33.43 -34.72 -16.45
CA THR A 136 -32.24 -35.18 -17.16
C THR A 136 -31.97 -34.25 -18.36
N PRO A 137 -30.73 -33.78 -18.59
CA PRO A 137 -30.41 -33.04 -19.81
C PRO A 137 -30.63 -33.92 -21.05
N PRO A 138 -31.12 -33.38 -22.18
CA PRO A 138 -31.28 -34.13 -23.40
C PRO A 138 -29.91 -34.57 -23.96
N ASP A 139 -29.88 -35.80 -24.45
CA ASP A 139 -28.73 -36.51 -25.01
C ASP A 139 -28.22 -35.81 -26.29
N PRO A 140 -26.90 -35.50 -26.41
CA PRO A 140 -26.32 -34.90 -27.62
C PRO A 140 -26.25 -35.83 -28.85
N ASP A 141 -26.61 -37.11 -28.74
CA ASP A 141 -26.53 -38.09 -29.84
C ASP A 141 -27.88 -38.37 -30.54
N ALA A 142 -28.75 -37.37 -30.72
CA ALA A 142 -29.92 -37.51 -31.58
C ALA A 142 -29.53 -37.44 -33.08
N PRO A 143 -29.85 -38.45 -33.91
CA PRO A 143 -29.49 -38.46 -35.31
C PRO A 143 -30.24 -37.37 -36.10
N GLU A 144 -29.51 -36.60 -36.93
CA GLU A 144 -30.08 -35.69 -37.93
C GLU A 144 -30.87 -36.51 -38.96
N ASP A 145 -32.20 -36.50 -38.85
CA ASP A 145 -33.07 -36.99 -39.91
C ASP A 145 -33.03 -36.00 -41.08
N LEU A 146 -32.16 -36.34 -42.03
CA LEU A 146 -32.23 -35.95 -43.42
C LEU A 146 -33.57 -36.39 -44.03
N ASP A 147 -34.07 -35.54 -44.94
CA ASP A 147 -34.79 -35.89 -46.16
C ASP A 147 -36.33 -35.61 -46.20
N ARG A 148 -36.67 -34.71 -47.15
CA ARG A 148 -37.86 -34.67 -48.06
C ARG A 148 -38.95 -33.61 -47.81
N PRO A 149 -39.67 -33.20 -48.88
CA PRO A 149 -39.20 -32.37 -50.00
C PRO A 149 -40.11 -31.14 -50.20
N ARG A 150 -39.65 -30.14 -50.96
CA ARG A 150 -40.53 -29.03 -51.41
C ARG A 150 -41.53 -29.54 -52.46
N PRO A 151 -42.79 -29.06 -52.45
CA PRO A 151 -43.60 -29.03 -53.65
C PRO A 151 -43.65 -27.62 -54.26
N ASP A 152 -43.76 -27.64 -55.58
CA ASP A 152 -43.65 -26.57 -56.59
C ASP A 152 -44.50 -25.30 -56.39
#